data_AF-A0A6B3CFV2-F1
#
_entry.id   AF-A0A6B3CFV2-F1
#
_cell.length_a   1.000
_cell.length_b   1.000
_cell.length_c   1.000
_cell.angle_alpha   90.00
_cell.angle_beta   90.00
_cell.angle_gamma   90.00
#
_symmetry.space_group_name_H-M   'P 1'
#
loop_
_entity.id
_entity.type
_entity.pdbx_description
1 polymer ?
#
loop_
_entity_poly.entity_id
_entity_poly.type
_entity_poly.pdbx_seq_one_letter_code
_entity_poly.pdbx_strand_id
1 'polypeptide(L)' 'RHDPADANWVGRDRFVLSAGHSSLTLYTQLYLAGFGLELADLESFRTWGSKTPGHPEYGHTTGVETTTGP' A
#
# COMPACT_ATOMS: atom_id res chain seq x y z
N ARG A 1 1.10 12.29 9.61
CA ARG A 1 0.05 12.96 8.85
C ARG A 1 0.21 12.64 7.38
N HIS A 2 -0.85 12.17 6.75
CA HIS A 2 -0.93 11.86 5.33
C HIS A 2 -2.26 12.39 4.78
N ASP A 3 -2.35 12.54 3.47
CA ASP A 3 -3.59 12.88 2.76
C ASP A 3 -3.86 11.81 1.70
N PRO A 4 -4.88 10.96 1.86
CA PRO A 4 -5.25 9.94 0.87
C PRO A 4 -5.66 10.55 -0.48
N ALA A 5 -6.16 11.79 -0.50
CA ALA A 5 -6.52 12.49 -1.73
C ALA A 5 -5.30 13.07 -2.47
N ASP A 6 -4.17 13.24 -1.78
CA ASP A 6 -2.88 13.63 -2.34
C ASP A 6 -1.73 12.80 -1.74
N ALA A 7 -1.62 11.55 -2.20
CA ALA A 7 -0.54 10.65 -1.79
C ALA A 7 0.87 11.17 -2.13
N ASN A 8 0.98 12.19 -3.01
CA ASN A 8 2.25 12.78 -3.42
C ASN A 8 2.61 14.05 -2.63
N TRP A 9 1.76 14.49 -1.70
CA TRP A 9 1.99 15.67 -0.88
C TRP A 9 3.40 15.64 -0.25
N VAL A 10 4.22 16.65 -0.57
CA VAL A 10 5.65 16.70 -0.19
C VAL A 10 5.84 16.77 1.33
N GLY A 11 4.87 17.34 2.05
CA GLY A 11 4.91 17.51 3.51
C GLY A 11 4.38 16.32 4.31
N ARG A 12 4.01 15.20 3.67
CA ARG A 12 3.47 14.02 4.36
C ARG A 12 4.52 13.33 5.25
N ASP A 13 4.08 12.67 6.30
CA ASP A 13 4.90 11.67 6.99
C ASP A 13 5.03 10.44 6.10
N ARG A 14 6.22 9.83 6.08
CA ARG A 14 6.49 8.62 5.28
C ARG A 14 6.41 7.40 6.19
N PHE A 15 5.68 6.40 5.74
CA PHE A 15 5.62 5.10 6.39
C PHE A 15 6.32 4.06 5.51
N VAL A 16 7.24 3.30 6.10
CA VAL A 16 7.95 2.20 5.43
C VAL A 16 7.71 0.93 6.22
N LEU A 17 7.08 -0.07 5.59
CA LEU A 17 6.94 -1.40 6.18
C LEU A 17 8.18 -2.24 5.85
N SER A 18 9.23 -2.14 6.66
CA SER A 18 10.47 -2.92 6.44
C SER A 18 10.22 -4.44 6.44
N ALA A 19 9.33 -4.93 7.31
CA ALA A 19 8.87 -6.31 7.32
C ALA A 19 7.86 -6.58 6.18
N GLY A 20 8.32 -6.52 4.93
CA GLY A 20 7.46 -6.57 3.74
C GLY A 20 6.58 -7.82 3.63
N HIS A 21 6.94 -8.91 4.31
CA HIS A 21 6.12 -10.12 4.40
C HIS A 21 4.78 -9.89 5.15
N SER A 22 4.67 -8.82 5.95
CA SER A 22 3.44 -8.38 6.62
C SER A 22 2.62 -7.39 5.75
N SER A 23 2.76 -7.45 4.43
CA SER A 23 2.15 -6.54 3.45
C SER A 23 0.65 -6.35 3.60
N LEU A 24 -0.09 -7.40 3.98
CA LEU A 24 -1.54 -7.32 4.19
C LEU A 24 -1.92 -6.32 5.29
N THR A 25 -1.07 -6.12 6.30
CA THR A 25 -1.26 -5.10 7.33
C THR A 25 -1.25 -3.70 6.72
N LEU A 26 -0.27 -3.41 5.85
CA LEU A 26 -0.18 -2.13 5.15
C LEU A 26 -1.36 -1.93 4.20
N TYR A 27 -1.73 -2.93 3.40
CA TYR A 27 -2.87 -2.81 2.48
C TYR A 27 -4.19 -2.57 3.21
N THR A 28 -4.38 -3.19 4.37
CA THR A 28 -5.57 -2.95 5.21
C THR A 28 -5.60 -1.50 5.72
N GLN A 29 -4.44 -0.96 6.13
CA GLN A 29 -4.33 0.45 6.55
C GLN A 29 -4.61 1.41 5.40
N LEU A 30 -4.08 1.13 4.20
CA LEU A 30 -4.32 1.93 2.99
C LEU A 30 -5.79 1.90 2.55
N TYR A 31 -6.44 0.73 2.62
CA TYR A 31 -7.88 0.57 2.40
C TYR A 31 -8.70 1.43 3.38
N LEU A 32 -8.47 1.26 4.69
CA LEU A 32 -9.22 1.99 5.71
C LEU A 32 -8.96 3.50 5.69
N ALA A 33 -7.75 3.91 5.30
CA ALA A 33 -7.39 5.31 5.16
C ALA A 33 -7.91 5.94 3.86
N GLY A 34 -8.43 5.17 2.91
CA GLY A 34 -9.03 5.72 1.67
C GLY A 34 -8.03 6.02 0.55
N PHE A 35 -6.93 5.27 0.45
CA PHE A 35 -5.93 5.42 -0.62
C PHE A 35 -6.37 4.82 -1.99
N GLY A 36 -7.66 4.51 -2.16
CA GLY A 36 -8.23 3.98 -3.40
C GLY A 36 -8.07 2.48 -3.59
N LEU A 37 -7.68 1.74 -2.55
CA LEU A 37 -7.90 0.30 -2.50
C LEU A 37 -9.37 0.02 -2.19
N GLU A 38 -9.92 -1.01 -2.82
CA GLU A 38 -11.26 -1.50 -2.55
C GLU A 38 -11.21 -2.90 -1.90
N LEU A 39 -12.34 -3.37 -1.38
CA LEU A 39 -12.41 -4.72 -0.77
C LEU A 39 -12.01 -5.82 -1.77
N ALA A 40 -12.41 -5.68 -3.04
CA ALA A 40 -12.05 -6.60 -4.11
C ALA A 40 -10.52 -6.64 -4.36
N ASP A 41 -9.82 -5.52 -4.18
CA ASP A 41 -8.35 -5.50 -4.27
C ASP A 41 -7.75 -6.39 -3.16
N LEU A 42 -8.23 -6.27 -1.91
CA LEU A 42 -7.77 -7.10 -0.79
C LEU A 42 -8.08 -8.60 -0.98
N GLU A 43 -9.26 -8.92 -1.52
CA GLU A 43 -9.65 -10.30 -1.84
C GLU A 43 -8.75 -10.91 -2.94
N SER A 44 -8.24 -10.07 -3.85
CA SER A 44 -7.30 -10.45 -4.91
C SER A 44 -5.85 -10.58 -4.45
N PHE A 45 -5.57 -10.57 -3.15
CA PHE A 45 -4.22 -10.64 -2.59
C PHE A 45 -3.37 -11.76 -3.22
N ARG A 46 -2.14 -11.41 -3.63
CA ARG A 46 -1.17 -12.32 -4.27
C ARG A 46 -1.65 -13.00 -5.56
N THR A 47 -2.66 -12.43 -6.22
CA THR A 47 -3.06 -12.86 -7.56
C THR A 47 -2.40 -11.99 -8.63
N TRP A 48 -2.31 -12.53 -9.84
CA TRP A 48 -1.71 -11.84 -10.99
C TRP A 48 -2.45 -10.54 -11.30
N GLY A 49 -1.71 -9.43 -11.43
CA GLY A 49 -2.27 -8.11 -11.75
C GLY A 49 -3.03 -7.43 -10.61
N SER A 50 -3.11 -8.04 -9.42
CA SER A 50 -3.72 -7.40 -8.24
C SER A 50 -2.93 -6.17 -7.80
N LYS A 51 -3.61 -5.18 -7.20
CA LYS A 51 -2.95 -4.03 -6.53
C LYS A 51 -2.36 -4.39 -5.17
N THR A 52 -2.43 -5.66 -4.77
CA THR A 52 -1.97 -6.15 -3.46
C THR A 52 -1.01 -7.32 -3.65
N PRO A 53 0.21 -7.07 -4.21
CA PRO A 53 1.23 -8.08 -4.38
C PRO A 53 1.70 -8.65 -3.03
N GLY A 54 2.41 -9.79 -3.06
CA GLY A 54 2.81 -10.48 -1.83
C GLY A 54 3.74 -9.68 -0.91
N HIS A 55 4.44 -8.70 -1.47
CA HIS A 55 5.29 -7.72 -0.82
C HIS A 55 4.90 -6.32 -1.36
N PRO A 56 5.03 -5.23 -0.60
CA PRO A 56 4.72 -3.89 -1.11
C PRO A 56 5.65 -3.52 -2.26
N GLU A 57 5.08 -2.96 -3.32
CA GLU A 57 5.81 -2.52 -4.51
C GLU A 57 5.54 -1.03 -4.78
N TYR A 58 6.60 -0.23 -4.79
CA TYR A 58 6.50 1.22 -5.08
C TYR A 58 5.96 1.46 -6.49
N GLY A 59 5.02 2.39 -6.60
CA GLY A 59 4.36 2.74 -7.88
C GLY A 59 3.28 1.76 -8.33
N HIS A 60 3.17 0.59 -7.70
CA HIS A 60 2.12 -0.39 -8.00
C HIS A 60 0.87 -0.17 -7.15
N THR A 61 1.04 0.11 -5.86
CA THR A 61 -0.04 0.39 -4.92
C THR A 61 0.08 1.82 -4.38
N THR A 62 -0.96 2.64 -4.52
CA THR A 62 -0.96 4.01 -3.99
C THR A 62 -0.73 4.01 -2.47
N GLY A 63 0.19 4.86 -2.00
CA GLY A 63 0.55 4.97 -0.59
C GLY A 63 1.67 4.02 -0.14
N VAL A 64 2.18 3.15 -1.02
CA VAL A 64 3.43 2.41 -0.77
C VAL A 64 4.63 3.31 -1.09
N GLU A 65 5.39 3.69 -0.07
CA GLU A 65 6.52 4.62 -0.19
C GLU A 65 7.78 3.99 -0.81
N THR A 66 7.98 2.67 -0.64
CA THR A 66 9.13 1.94 -1.20
C THR A 66 8.80 0.46 -1.35
N THR A 67 9.49 -0.21 -2.26
CA THR A 67 9.45 -1.68 -2.35
C THR A 67 10.24 -2.31 -1.20
N THR A 68 9.69 -3.32 -0.54
CA THR A 68 10.32 -4.02 0.60
C THR A 68 10.04 -5.51 0.54
N GLY A 69 10.98 -6.36 0.93
CA GLY A 69 10.78 -7.81 1.03
C GLY A 69 12.11 -8.51 1.25
N PRO A 70 13.09 -8.27 0.36
CA PRO A 70 14.47 -8.00 0.75
C PRO A 70 14.65 -6.53 1.17
#